data_AF-A0A5B7ZVN4-F1
#
_entry.id   AF-A0A5B7ZVN4-F1
#
_cell.length_a   1.000
_cell.length_b   1.000
_cell.length_c   1.000
_cell.angle_alpha   90.00
_cell.angle_beta   90.00
_cell.angle_gamma   90.00
#
_symmetry.space_group_name_H-M   'P 1'
#
loop_
_entity.id
_entity.type
_entity.pdbx_description
1 polymer ?
#
loop_
_entity_poly.entity_id
_entity_poly.type
_entity_poly.pdbx_seq_one_letter_code
_entity_poly.pdbx_strand_id
1 'polypeptide(L)'
;MLKNFTYFLTGSTLLMATGCAGSYAPIRPNRIASYQSVTSQNAPISFGYQYSALATGGHNKKYVKRERKRGYQVVAVRVTNNTASELNFSRDTELYFGDRPVQPVPSLQASLDLKQGVWIYLLYLMANVNVGGTYNANTGQTTGATFLPTGFAIAGGNILGASAANKNLQREFTSFDLTNRFIKPGETVYGIVSLREAGLSPLHLVLRNNAVTVQPTPTAAPATPSVPAAAPEAAPASPTQPAPASSGSGR
;
A
#
# COMPACT_ATOMS: atom_id res chain seq x y z
N MET A 1 -28.79 -22.69 -31.00
CA MET A 1 -27.82 -23.04 -29.93
C MET A 1 -27.00 -21.85 -29.42
N LEU A 2 -26.61 -20.87 -30.26
CA LEU A 2 -25.80 -19.70 -29.82
C LEU A 2 -26.43 -18.85 -28.69
N LYS A 3 -27.75 -18.60 -28.71
CA LYS A 3 -28.42 -17.74 -27.71
C LYS A 3 -28.33 -18.29 -26.27
N ASN A 4 -28.35 -19.62 -26.09
CA ASN A 4 -28.28 -20.23 -24.75
C ASN A 4 -26.85 -20.19 -24.18
N PHE A 5 -25.84 -20.21 -25.05
CA PHE A 5 -24.43 -20.08 -24.65
C PHE A 5 -24.12 -18.67 -24.13
N THR A 6 -24.69 -17.63 -24.76
CA THR A 6 -24.52 -16.24 -24.31
C THR A 6 -25.12 -16.03 -22.91
N TYR A 7 -26.33 -16.52 -22.64
CA TYR A 7 -26.94 -16.42 -21.30
C TYR A 7 -26.16 -17.16 -20.21
N PHE A 8 -25.55 -18.32 -20.55
CA PHE A 8 -24.69 -19.06 -19.62
C PHE A 8 -23.39 -18.29 -19.32
N LEU A 9 -22.79 -17.65 -20.32
CA LEU A 9 -21.58 -16.85 -20.14
C LEU A 9 -21.85 -15.59 -19.30
N THR A 10 -22.97 -14.91 -19.54
CA THR A 10 -23.38 -13.71 -18.77
C THR A 10 -23.73 -14.09 -17.32
N GLY A 11 -24.43 -15.22 -17.09
CA GLY A 11 -24.75 -15.72 -15.76
C GLY A 11 -23.53 -16.18 -14.94
N SER A 12 -22.57 -16.85 -15.58
CA SER A 12 -21.31 -17.26 -14.95
C SER A 12 -20.45 -16.06 -14.51
N THR A 13 -20.46 -14.99 -15.30
CA THR A 13 -19.75 -13.74 -14.96
C THR A 13 -20.35 -13.05 -13.73
N LEU A 14 -21.68 -13.13 -13.54
CA LEU A 14 -22.37 -12.55 -12.38
C LEU A 14 -22.14 -13.36 -11.09
N LEU A 15 -22.05 -14.69 -11.17
CA LEU A 15 -21.72 -15.56 -10.02
C LEU A 15 -20.27 -15.38 -9.56
N MET A 16 -19.34 -15.13 -10.48
CA MET A 16 -17.95 -14.81 -10.15
C MET A 16 -17.81 -13.44 -9.44
N ALA A 17 -18.73 -12.50 -9.67
CA ALA A 17 -18.76 -11.21 -8.97
C ALA A 17 -19.20 -11.35 -7.49
N THR A 18 -19.87 -12.45 -7.13
CA THR A 18 -20.17 -12.83 -5.73
C THR A 18 -19.18 -13.83 -5.15
N GLY A 19 -17.98 -13.93 -5.75
CA GLY A 19 -16.92 -14.81 -5.28
C GLY A 19 -16.68 -14.64 -3.78
N CYS A 20 -16.72 -15.75 -3.04
CA CYS A 20 -16.55 -15.71 -1.60
C CYS A 20 -15.15 -15.19 -1.26
N ALA A 21 -14.14 -15.37 -2.12
CA ALA A 21 -12.79 -14.81 -1.96
C ALA A 21 -12.76 -13.28 -1.93
N GLY A 22 -12.13 -12.71 -0.90
CA GLY A 22 -11.96 -11.26 -0.84
C GLY A 22 -10.78 -10.84 -1.71
N SER A 23 -10.89 -9.72 -2.40
CA SER A 23 -9.74 -9.07 -3.03
C SER A 23 -8.89 -8.36 -1.98
N TYR A 24 -7.65 -8.02 -2.34
CA TYR A 24 -6.78 -7.16 -1.55
C TYR A 24 -6.66 -5.81 -2.26
N ALA A 25 -7.04 -4.74 -1.57
CA ALA A 25 -6.82 -3.37 -1.97
C ALA A 25 -5.55 -2.83 -1.29
N PRO A 26 -4.53 -2.40 -2.05
CA PRO A 26 -3.30 -1.89 -1.46
C PRO A 26 -3.53 -0.69 -0.54
N ILE A 27 -2.82 -0.66 0.59
CA ILE A 27 -2.88 0.44 1.57
C ILE A 27 -2.29 1.72 0.99
N ARG A 28 -1.15 1.62 0.28
CA ARG A 28 -0.36 2.71 -0.29
C ARG A 28 -0.13 3.84 0.73
N PRO A 29 0.76 3.63 1.71
CA PRO A 29 1.02 4.61 2.77
C PRO A 29 1.28 6.03 2.23
N ASN A 30 2.04 6.15 1.15
CA ASN A 30 2.34 7.42 0.49
C ASN A 30 1.14 8.19 -0.10
N ARG A 31 -0.05 7.58 -0.18
CA ARG A 31 -1.29 8.20 -0.69
C ARG A 31 -2.30 8.55 0.40
N ILE A 32 -1.99 8.25 1.65
CA ILE A 32 -2.86 8.60 2.79
C ILE A 32 -2.81 10.12 2.98
N ALA A 33 -3.99 10.76 2.93
CA ALA A 33 -4.10 12.22 2.98
C ALA A 33 -3.72 12.82 4.35
N SER A 34 -4.03 12.10 5.44
CA SER A 34 -3.86 12.60 6.80
C SER A 34 -3.21 11.57 7.71
N TYR A 35 -2.20 12.03 8.44
CA TYR A 35 -1.49 11.28 9.47
C TYR A 35 -1.67 12.02 10.80
N GLN A 36 -1.97 11.28 11.86
CA GLN A 36 -1.93 11.80 13.22
C GLN A 36 -0.46 12.00 13.61
N SER A 37 -0.12 13.19 14.10
CA SER A 37 1.24 13.54 14.52
C SER A 37 1.22 13.90 16.00
N VAL A 38 2.17 13.35 16.76
CA VAL A 38 2.36 13.63 18.19
C VAL A 38 3.70 14.32 18.43
N THR A 39 4.47 14.55 17.35
CA THR A 39 5.78 15.19 17.42
C THR A 39 5.65 16.69 17.66
N SER A 40 6.46 17.23 18.59
CA SER A 40 6.62 18.66 18.82
C SER A 40 7.28 19.37 17.63
N GLN A 41 6.98 20.66 17.48
CA GLN A 41 7.65 21.53 16.51
C GLN A 41 9.17 21.53 16.79
N ASN A 42 10.00 21.28 15.77
CA ASN A 42 11.47 21.15 15.84
C ASN A 42 12.05 19.86 16.45
N ALA A 43 11.26 18.79 16.59
CA ALA A 43 11.86 17.51 16.99
C ALA A 43 12.81 16.96 15.90
N PRO A 44 13.88 16.22 16.31
CA PRO A 44 14.84 15.62 15.38
C PRO A 44 14.21 14.60 14.43
N ILE A 45 13.08 13.99 14.80
CA ILE A 45 12.30 13.12 13.93
C ILE A 45 10.84 13.58 13.96
N SER A 46 10.24 13.76 12.78
CA SER A 46 8.79 13.91 12.66
C SER A 46 8.12 12.57 12.39
N PHE A 47 7.18 12.19 13.25
CA PHE A 47 6.49 10.92 13.18
C PHE A 47 4.99 11.12 13.04
N GLY A 48 4.43 10.55 11.98
CA GLY A 48 3.00 10.48 11.75
C GLY A 48 2.52 9.04 11.63
N TYR A 49 1.32 8.75 12.12
CA TYR A 49 0.71 7.42 11.98
C TYR A 49 -0.77 7.51 11.62
N GLN A 50 -1.29 6.44 11.01
CA GLN A 50 -2.71 6.22 10.80
C GLN A 50 -3.06 4.78 11.16
N TYR A 51 -3.93 4.62 12.15
CA TYR A 51 -4.46 3.32 12.52
C TYR A 51 -5.38 2.74 11.46
N SER A 52 -5.61 1.42 11.57
CA SER A 52 -6.55 0.69 10.72
C SER A 52 -6.21 0.87 9.24
N ALA A 53 -4.93 0.84 8.89
CA ALA A 53 -4.48 1.11 7.53
C ALA A 53 -5.09 0.14 6.50
N LEU A 54 -5.36 -1.10 6.92
CA LEU A 54 -6.10 -2.07 6.10
C LEU A 54 -7.52 -1.61 5.78
N ALA A 55 -8.18 -0.87 6.68
CA ALA A 55 -9.56 -0.42 6.50
C ALA A 55 -9.67 0.81 5.57
N THR A 56 -8.59 1.58 5.37
CA THR A 56 -8.60 2.84 4.59
C THR A 56 -9.15 2.67 3.17
N GLY A 57 -8.90 1.51 2.53
CA GLY A 57 -9.40 1.22 1.18
C GLY A 57 -10.80 0.60 1.11
N GLY A 58 -11.46 0.30 2.24
CA GLY A 58 -12.83 -0.26 2.30
C GLY A 58 -13.02 -1.71 1.82
N HIS A 59 -12.17 -2.20 0.92
CA HIS A 59 -12.31 -3.53 0.29
C HIS A 59 -11.61 -4.67 1.06
N ASN A 60 -10.74 -4.36 2.03
CA ASN A 60 -9.97 -5.36 2.79
C ASN A 60 -10.72 -5.96 3.99
N LYS A 61 -12.06 -6.08 3.93
CA LYS A 61 -12.92 -6.49 5.06
C LYS A 61 -12.46 -7.80 5.72
N LYS A 62 -12.03 -8.78 4.92
CA LYS A 62 -11.53 -10.06 5.41
C LYS A 62 -10.22 -9.95 6.17
N TYR A 63 -9.29 -9.13 5.68
CA TYR A 63 -8.01 -8.88 6.34
C TYR A 63 -8.21 -8.11 7.65
N VAL A 64 -9.09 -7.10 7.66
CA VAL A 64 -9.49 -6.38 8.89
C VAL A 64 -10.13 -7.33 9.92
N LYS A 65 -10.95 -8.28 9.48
CA LYS A 65 -11.50 -9.31 10.38
C LYS A 65 -10.39 -10.22 10.96
N ARG A 66 -9.39 -10.56 10.15
CA ARG A 66 -8.24 -11.39 10.58
C ARG A 66 -7.32 -10.62 11.52
N GLU A 67 -7.06 -9.36 11.24
CA GLU A 67 -6.32 -8.42 12.08
C GLU A 67 -6.89 -8.43 13.51
N ARG A 68 -8.19 -8.16 13.66
CA ARG A 68 -8.88 -8.21 14.96
C ARG A 68 -8.83 -9.60 15.60
N LYS A 69 -9.12 -10.66 14.82
CA LYS A 69 -9.12 -12.04 15.35
C LYS A 69 -7.75 -12.50 15.84
N ARG A 70 -6.67 -11.94 15.29
CA ARG A 70 -5.29 -12.31 15.61
C ARG A 70 -4.62 -11.32 16.58
N GLY A 71 -5.32 -10.27 17.00
CA GLY A 71 -4.77 -9.24 17.89
C GLY A 71 -3.68 -8.40 17.24
N TYR A 72 -3.77 -8.19 15.92
CA TYR A 72 -2.90 -7.27 15.21
C TYR A 72 -3.52 -5.88 15.12
N GLN A 73 -2.66 -4.88 15.00
CA GLN A 73 -3.02 -3.53 14.61
C GLN A 73 -2.05 -3.07 13.51
N VAL A 74 -2.56 -2.93 12.30
CA VAL A 74 -1.80 -2.51 11.13
C VAL A 74 -1.89 -1.00 11.01
N VAL A 75 -0.74 -0.35 11.09
CA VAL A 75 -0.57 1.09 11.15
C VAL A 75 0.25 1.53 9.95
N ALA A 76 -0.26 2.50 9.20
CA ALA A 76 0.55 3.20 8.20
C ALA A 76 1.32 4.28 8.91
N VAL A 77 2.62 4.40 8.63
CA VAL A 77 3.49 5.38 9.27
C VAL A 77 4.18 6.25 8.24
N ARG A 78 4.47 7.48 8.64
CA ARG A 78 5.26 8.47 7.92
C ARG A 78 6.35 8.97 8.86
N VAL A 79 7.60 8.82 8.45
CA VAL A 79 8.77 9.21 9.25
C VAL A 79 9.60 10.18 8.44
N THR A 80 9.89 11.35 9.00
CA THR A 80 10.80 12.34 8.40
C THR A 80 12.01 12.51 9.30
N ASN A 81 13.19 12.32 8.73
CA ASN A 81 14.45 12.56 9.43
C ASN A 81 14.81 14.05 9.31
N ASN A 82 14.77 14.78 10.42
CA ASN A 82 15.21 16.20 10.48
C ASN A 82 16.62 16.35 11.07
N THR A 83 17.34 15.25 11.27
CA THR A 83 18.71 15.26 11.80
C THR A 83 19.73 15.44 10.67
N ALA A 84 20.97 15.81 11.04
CA ALA A 84 22.08 15.91 10.12
C ALA A 84 22.67 14.54 9.70
N SER A 85 22.31 13.46 10.40
CA SER A 85 22.85 12.12 10.16
C SER A 85 21.82 11.19 9.53
N GLU A 86 22.30 10.18 8.82
CA GLU A 86 21.45 9.08 8.38
C GLU A 86 20.93 8.28 9.59
N LEU A 87 19.64 7.92 9.56
CA LEU A 87 19.00 7.16 10.62
C LEU A 87 18.57 5.80 10.12
N ASN A 88 18.87 4.75 10.88
CA ASN A 88 18.28 3.43 10.66
C ASN A 88 17.08 3.24 11.60
N PHE A 89 15.90 3.00 11.04
CA PHE A 89 14.66 2.90 11.82
C PHE A 89 14.74 1.84 12.93
N SER A 90 15.30 0.66 12.67
CA SER A 90 15.35 -0.44 13.65
C SER A 90 16.41 -0.25 14.73
N ARG A 91 17.54 0.35 14.36
CA ARG A 91 18.70 0.50 15.25
C ARG A 91 18.64 1.77 16.07
N ASP A 92 18.31 2.88 15.43
CA ASP A 92 18.49 4.23 15.98
C ASP A 92 17.19 4.80 16.56
N THR A 93 16.04 4.16 16.29
CA THR A 93 14.73 4.59 16.80
C THR A 93 14.02 3.52 17.62
N GLU A 94 13.15 3.96 18.52
CA GLU A 94 12.30 3.13 19.34
C GLU A 94 10.86 3.62 19.27
N LEU A 95 9.95 2.70 18.98
CA LEU A 95 8.53 2.99 18.83
C LEU A 95 7.85 2.78 20.18
N TYR A 96 7.03 3.75 20.58
CA TYR A 96 6.26 3.71 21.81
C TYR A 96 4.77 3.67 21.49
N PHE A 97 4.02 2.94 22.31
CA PHE A 97 2.56 2.86 22.26
C PHE A 97 1.99 3.31 23.61
N GLY A 98 1.56 4.57 23.69
CA GLY A 98 1.46 5.25 24.98
C GLY A 98 2.86 5.34 25.61
N ASP A 99 3.01 5.02 26.90
CA ASP A 99 4.27 5.18 27.63
C ASP A 99 5.19 3.95 27.60
N ARG A 100 4.83 2.91 26.84
CA ARG A 100 5.60 1.67 26.76
C ARG A 100 6.30 1.51 25.41
N PRO A 101 7.56 1.07 25.39
CA PRO A 101 8.23 0.69 24.15
C PRO A 101 7.55 -0.56 23.58
N VAL A 102 7.34 -0.56 22.27
CA VAL A 102 6.74 -1.67 21.53
C VAL A 102 7.67 -2.07 20.38
N GLN A 103 7.85 -3.37 20.20
CA GLN A 103 8.52 -3.87 19.01
C GLN A 103 7.52 -4.19 17.90
N PRO A 104 7.68 -3.60 16.70
CA PRO A 104 6.96 -4.03 15.51
C PRO A 104 7.12 -5.51 15.24
N VAL A 105 6.02 -6.16 14.85
CA VAL A 105 6.08 -7.51 14.29
C VAL A 105 6.67 -7.43 12.89
N PRO A 106 7.61 -8.33 12.52
CA PRO A 106 8.18 -8.36 11.17
C PRO A 106 7.10 -8.43 10.09
N SER A 107 7.23 -7.62 9.05
CA SER A 107 6.21 -7.44 8.01
C SER A 107 5.84 -8.75 7.31
N LEU A 108 6.84 -9.61 7.08
CA LEU A 108 6.63 -10.95 6.54
C LEU A 108 5.75 -11.81 7.44
N GLN A 109 6.04 -11.87 8.74
CA GLN A 109 5.27 -12.66 9.70
C GLN A 109 3.83 -12.13 9.83
N ALA A 110 3.66 -10.82 9.93
CA ALA A 110 2.33 -10.21 9.98
C ALA A 110 1.50 -10.56 8.73
N SER A 111 2.10 -10.50 7.53
CA SER A 111 1.40 -10.85 6.29
C SER A 111 0.96 -12.32 6.24
N LEU A 112 1.76 -13.24 6.79
CA LEU A 112 1.45 -14.66 6.85
C LEU A 112 0.32 -14.97 7.85
N ASP A 113 0.27 -14.27 8.97
CA ASP A 113 -0.77 -14.42 9.99
C ASP A 113 -2.12 -13.82 9.53
N LEU A 114 -2.07 -12.76 8.73
CA LEU A 114 -3.24 -12.04 8.21
C LEU A 114 -3.82 -12.65 6.91
N LYS A 115 -3.12 -13.59 6.27
CA LYS A 115 -3.54 -14.20 5.00
C LYS A 115 -4.93 -14.83 5.07
N GLN A 116 -5.65 -14.82 3.95
CA GLN A 116 -6.93 -15.52 3.81
C GLN A 116 -6.71 -17.04 3.80
N GLY A 117 -7.57 -17.76 4.53
CA GLY A 117 -7.62 -19.22 4.49
C GLY A 117 -8.19 -19.69 3.15
N VAL A 118 -7.38 -20.43 2.39
CA VAL A 118 -7.73 -20.90 1.04
C VAL A 118 -8.46 -22.25 1.07
N TRP A 119 -8.18 -23.07 2.09
CA TRP A 119 -8.68 -24.45 2.18
C TRP A 119 -10.20 -24.57 2.21
N ILE A 120 -10.92 -23.58 2.76
CA ILE A 120 -12.38 -23.62 2.83
C ILE A 120 -13.04 -23.64 1.44
N TYR A 121 -12.36 -23.10 0.42
CA TYR A 121 -12.86 -23.11 -0.95
C TYR A 121 -12.82 -24.50 -1.60
N LEU A 122 -12.07 -25.46 -1.02
CA LEU A 122 -12.12 -26.86 -1.45
C LEU A 122 -13.48 -27.50 -1.18
N LEU A 123 -14.28 -26.98 -0.23
CA LEU A 123 -15.64 -27.46 -0.04
C LEU A 123 -16.53 -27.21 -1.27
N TYR A 124 -16.21 -26.21 -2.09
CA TYR A 124 -16.93 -26.00 -3.36
C TYR A 124 -16.70 -27.13 -4.36
N LEU A 125 -15.70 -27.98 -4.18
CA LEU A 125 -15.49 -29.16 -5.03
C LEU A 125 -16.70 -30.11 -5.05
N MET A 126 -17.45 -30.14 -3.94
CA MET A 126 -18.68 -30.94 -3.81
C MET A 126 -19.89 -30.30 -4.50
N ALA A 127 -19.83 -29.01 -4.84
CA ALA A 127 -20.93 -28.26 -5.45
C ALA A 127 -21.02 -28.50 -6.96
N ASN A 128 -21.54 -29.66 -7.33
CA ASN A 128 -21.75 -30.06 -8.73
C ASN A 128 -23.24 -29.94 -9.07
N VAL A 129 -23.53 -29.54 -10.30
CA VAL A 129 -24.91 -29.34 -10.77
C VAL A 129 -25.22 -30.32 -11.89
N ASN A 130 -26.45 -30.80 -11.90
CA ASN A 130 -27.00 -31.55 -13.02
C ASN A 130 -27.87 -30.59 -13.84
N VAL A 131 -27.66 -30.54 -15.16
CA VAL A 131 -28.42 -29.66 -16.05
C VAL A 131 -29.28 -30.50 -16.99
N GLY A 132 -30.55 -30.13 -17.12
CA GLY A 132 -31.55 -30.84 -17.93
C GLY A 132 -32.10 -32.08 -17.23
N GLY A 133 -32.61 -33.01 -18.03
CA GLY A 133 -33.28 -34.22 -17.55
C GLY A 133 -34.76 -34.03 -17.25
N THR A 134 -35.45 -35.16 -17.07
CA THR A 134 -36.87 -35.19 -16.71
C THR A 134 -37.00 -35.65 -15.27
N TYR A 135 -37.67 -34.84 -14.44
CA TYR A 135 -37.94 -35.19 -13.05
C TYR A 135 -39.20 -36.05 -12.96
N ASN A 136 -39.08 -37.23 -12.34
CA ASN A 136 -40.22 -38.09 -12.05
C ASN A 136 -40.68 -37.88 -10.60
N ALA A 137 -41.85 -37.27 -10.43
CA ALA A 137 -42.41 -36.95 -9.11
C ALA A 137 -42.81 -38.19 -8.29
N ASN A 138 -43.05 -39.35 -8.94
CA ASN A 138 -43.46 -40.57 -8.26
C ASN A 138 -42.27 -41.35 -7.68
N THR A 139 -41.07 -41.20 -8.24
CA THR A 139 -39.84 -41.87 -7.78
C THR A 139 -38.82 -40.92 -7.18
N GLY A 140 -39.00 -39.61 -7.33
CA GLY A 140 -38.06 -38.58 -6.90
C GLY A 140 -36.77 -38.53 -7.72
N GLN A 141 -36.67 -39.27 -8.82
CA GLN A 141 -35.45 -39.36 -9.64
C GLN A 141 -35.50 -38.45 -10.86
N THR A 142 -34.35 -37.87 -11.21
CA THR A 142 -34.15 -37.14 -12.46
C THR A 142 -33.37 -38.01 -13.44
N THR A 143 -33.94 -38.29 -14.62
CA THR A 143 -33.28 -39.10 -15.67
C THR A 143 -32.88 -38.25 -16.86
N GLY A 144 -31.77 -38.61 -17.53
CA GLY A 144 -31.27 -37.90 -18.71
C GLY A 144 -30.62 -36.53 -18.42
N ALA A 145 -30.32 -36.23 -17.16
CA ALA A 145 -29.57 -35.02 -16.82
C ALA A 145 -28.08 -35.17 -17.13
N THR A 146 -27.42 -34.07 -17.52
CA THR A 146 -25.97 -34.03 -17.73
C THR A 146 -25.29 -33.53 -16.46
N PHE A 147 -24.35 -34.31 -15.92
CA PHE A 147 -23.53 -33.92 -14.79
C PHE A 147 -22.48 -32.88 -15.22
N LEU A 148 -22.47 -31.72 -14.55
CA LEU A 148 -21.45 -30.70 -14.74
C LEU A 148 -20.62 -30.57 -13.46
N PRO A 149 -19.28 -30.79 -13.55
CA PRO A 149 -18.38 -30.68 -12.40
C PRO A 149 -18.08 -29.21 -12.05
N THR A 150 -19.12 -28.39 -11.85
CA THR A 150 -19.01 -26.94 -11.60
C THR A 150 -18.23 -26.62 -10.34
N GLY A 151 -18.17 -27.56 -9.39
CA GLY A 151 -17.47 -27.37 -8.13
C GLY A 151 -15.98 -27.10 -8.30
N PHE A 152 -15.33 -27.77 -9.26
CA PHE A 152 -13.93 -27.55 -9.58
C PHE A 152 -13.66 -26.13 -10.08
N ALA A 153 -14.52 -25.61 -10.96
CA ALA A 153 -14.37 -24.26 -11.51
C ALA A 153 -14.54 -23.19 -10.41
N ILE A 154 -15.53 -23.35 -9.53
CA ILE A 154 -15.78 -22.43 -8.42
C ILE A 154 -14.64 -22.48 -7.40
N ALA A 155 -14.22 -23.69 -6.99
CA ALA A 155 -13.10 -23.88 -6.08
C ALA A 155 -11.81 -23.27 -6.65
N GLY A 156 -11.48 -23.61 -7.90
CA GLY A 156 -10.30 -23.09 -8.60
C GLY A 156 -10.28 -21.57 -8.67
N GLY A 157 -11.39 -20.94 -9.06
CA GLY A 157 -11.50 -19.48 -9.13
C GLY A 157 -11.25 -18.80 -7.78
N ASN A 158 -11.87 -19.29 -6.71
CA ASN A 158 -11.70 -18.72 -5.36
C ASN A 158 -10.28 -18.93 -4.81
N ILE A 159 -9.69 -20.11 -5.05
CA ILE A 159 -8.31 -20.43 -4.63
C ILE A 159 -7.32 -19.49 -5.30
N LEU A 160 -7.42 -19.31 -6.62
CA LEU A 160 -6.55 -18.42 -7.38
C LEU A 160 -6.69 -16.97 -6.92
N GLY A 161 -7.93 -16.48 -6.78
CA GLY A 161 -8.20 -15.12 -6.33
C GLY A 161 -7.65 -14.83 -4.93
N ALA A 162 -7.90 -15.71 -3.96
CA ALA A 162 -7.38 -15.56 -2.60
C ALA A 162 -5.85 -15.67 -2.54
N SER A 163 -5.25 -16.55 -3.35
CA SER A 163 -3.79 -16.71 -3.43
C SER A 163 -3.13 -15.45 -3.99
N ALA A 164 -3.70 -14.87 -5.06
CA ALA A 164 -3.22 -13.61 -5.62
C ALA A 164 -3.35 -12.45 -4.62
N ALA A 165 -4.49 -12.35 -3.93
CA ALA A 165 -4.72 -11.34 -2.89
C ALA A 165 -3.70 -11.47 -1.73
N ASN A 166 -3.43 -12.69 -1.26
CA ASN A 166 -2.44 -12.96 -0.23
C ASN A 166 -1.01 -12.58 -0.66
N LYS A 167 -0.63 -12.89 -1.91
CA LYS A 167 0.67 -12.47 -2.47
C LYS A 167 0.79 -10.96 -2.54
N ASN A 168 -0.28 -10.25 -2.91
CA ASN A 168 -0.28 -8.79 -2.98
C ASN A 168 -0.15 -8.14 -1.60
N LEU A 169 -0.86 -8.68 -0.57
CA LEU A 169 -0.70 -8.26 0.83
C LEU A 169 0.75 -8.42 1.27
N GLN A 170 1.33 -9.61 1.09
CA GLN A 170 2.71 -9.89 1.49
C GLN A 170 3.69 -8.96 0.79
N ARG A 171 3.55 -8.79 -0.54
CA ARG A 171 4.41 -7.90 -1.31
C ARG A 171 4.37 -6.49 -0.72
N GLU A 172 3.18 -5.93 -0.50
CA GLU A 172 3.06 -4.57 0.01
C GLU A 172 3.67 -4.43 1.42
N PHE A 173 3.39 -5.36 2.33
CA PHE A 173 3.97 -5.37 3.67
C PHE A 173 5.50 -5.39 3.62
N THR A 174 6.09 -6.25 2.78
CA THR A 174 7.55 -6.32 2.63
C THR A 174 8.15 -5.11 1.91
N SER A 175 7.46 -4.52 0.94
CA SER A 175 7.95 -3.35 0.19
C SER A 175 7.91 -2.06 1.02
N PHE A 176 6.99 -1.97 1.99
CA PHE A 176 6.88 -0.86 2.92
C PHE A 176 7.38 -1.21 4.33
N ASP A 177 8.19 -2.26 4.45
CA ASP A 177 8.88 -2.56 5.69
C ASP A 177 9.91 -1.47 5.97
N LEU A 178 9.85 -0.88 7.15
CA LEU A 178 10.85 0.09 7.61
C LEU A 178 12.01 -0.59 8.31
N THR A 179 11.89 -1.89 8.60
CA THR A 179 12.96 -2.65 9.25
C THR A 179 14.22 -2.61 8.39
N ASN A 180 15.34 -2.19 8.99
CA ASN A 180 16.63 -1.96 8.30
C ASN A 180 16.63 -0.89 7.20
N ARG A 181 15.59 -0.06 7.11
CA ARG A 181 15.59 1.06 6.16
C ARG A 181 16.40 2.22 6.74
N PHE A 182 17.33 2.70 5.92
CA PHE A 182 18.06 3.93 6.19
C PHE A 182 17.27 5.14 5.66
N ILE A 183 17.23 6.20 6.44
CA ILE A 183 16.49 7.43 6.19
C ILE A 183 17.51 8.57 6.16
N LYS A 184 17.72 9.16 4.99
CA LYS A 184 18.70 10.24 4.83
C LYS A 184 18.24 11.53 5.53
N PRO A 185 19.16 12.45 5.86
CA PRO A 185 18.81 13.78 6.34
C PRO A 185 17.78 14.47 5.41
N GLY A 186 16.69 14.97 5.97
CA GLY A 186 15.58 15.60 5.25
C GLY A 186 14.64 14.65 4.52
N GLU A 187 14.92 13.33 4.48
CA GLU A 187 14.09 12.37 3.77
C GLU A 187 12.82 12.03 4.57
N THR A 188 11.68 11.95 3.85
CA THR A 188 10.45 11.39 4.38
C THR A 188 10.20 10.01 3.78
N VAL A 189 10.14 9.00 4.63
CA VAL A 189 9.80 7.63 4.25
C VAL A 189 8.42 7.25 4.78
N TYR A 190 7.74 6.39 4.03
CA TYR A 190 6.45 5.84 4.38
C TYR A 190 6.56 4.34 4.57
N GLY A 191 5.82 3.81 5.54
CA GLY A 191 5.91 2.41 5.93
C GLY A 191 4.60 1.82 6.42
N ILE A 192 4.61 0.50 6.56
CA ILE A 192 3.56 -0.26 7.23
C ILE A 192 4.19 -0.92 8.45
N VAL A 193 3.60 -0.70 9.62
CA VAL A 193 4.04 -1.27 10.88
C VAL A 193 2.88 -2.11 11.44
N SER A 194 3.18 -3.34 11.85
CA SER A 194 2.21 -4.22 12.48
C SER A 194 2.52 -4.36 13.96
N LEU A 195 1.58 -4.02 14.82
CA LEU A 195 1.71 -4.14 16.27
C LEU A 195 0.85 -5.29 16.80
N ARG A 196 1.30 -5.94 17.87
CA ARG A 196 0.52 -6.96 18.60
C ARG A 196 -0.05 -6.36 19.88
N GLU A 197 -0.83 -5.30 19.71
CA GLU A 197 -1.40 -4.56 20.84
C GLU A 197 -2.91 -4.49 20.73
N ALA A 198 -3.57 -4.72 21.86
CA ALA A 198 -5.02 -4.55 21.98
C ALA A 198 -5.29 -3.15 22.52
N GLY A 199 -5.85 -2.27 21.68
CA GLY A 199 -6.31 -0.94 22.10
C GLY A 199 -5.97 0.19 21.14
N LEU A 200 -6.19 1.42 21.62
CA LEU A 200 -5.86 2.67 20.93
C LEU A 200 -5.09 3.54 21.93
N SER A 201 -3.78 3.64 21.75
CA SER A 201 -2.92 4.53 22.55
C SER A 201 -1.92 5.23 21.64
N PRO A 202 -1.72 6.56 21.77
CA PRO A 202 -0.92 7.33 20.83
C PRO A 202 0.44 6.69 20.53
N LEU A 203 0.79 6.55 19.25
CA LEU A 203 2.13 6.13 18.86
C LEU A 203 3.05 7.35 18.80
N HIS A 204 4.25 7.18 19.30
CA HIS A 204 5.32 8.16 19.10
C HIS A 204 6.66 7.44 18.91
N LEU A 205 7.62 8.12 18.32
CA LEU A 205 8.91 7.57 17.96
C LEU A 205 10.00 8.40 18.64
N VAL A 206 10.92 7.71 19.31
CA VAL A 206 12.01 8.32 20.08
C VAL A 206 13.35 7.83 19.50
N LEU A 207 14.36 8.70 19.51
CA LEU A 207 15.74 8.31 19.18
C LEU A 207 16.36 7.54 20.35
N ARG A 208 16.97 6.37 20.10
CA ARG A 208 17.66 5.61 21.15
C ARG A 208 18.96 6.27 21.59
N ASN A 209 19.66 6.91 20.65
CA ASN A 209 20.94 7.58 20.92
C ASN A 209 20.78 9.09 20.73
N ASN A 210 20.78 9.83 21.83
CA ASN A 210 20.72 11.29 21.86
C ASN A 210 22.00 11.99 21.35
N ALA A 211 23.00 11.24 20.85
CA ALA A 211 24.25 11.79 20.35
C ALA A 211 24.15 12.41 18.94
N VAL A 212 22.95 12.36 18.32
CA VAL A 212 22.72 12.98 17.01
C VAL A 212 22.41 14.46 17.21
N THR A 213 23.41 15.29 16.96
CA THR A 213 23.34 16.76 17.02
C THR A 213 22.22 17.26 16.10
N VAL A 214 21.23 17.94 16.67
CA VAL A 214 20.16 18.60 15.91
C VAL A 214 20.82 19.63 15.00
N GLN A 215 20.56 19.56 13.69
CA GLN A 215 21.09 20.53 12.74
C GLN A 215 20.45 21.88 13.08
N PRO A 216 21.24 22.93 13.39
CA PRO A 216 20.67 24.25 13.62
C PRO A 216 19.92 24.65 12.36
N THR A 217 18.65 25.03 12.51
CA THR A 217 17.87 25.66 11.45
C THR A 217 18.75 26.74 10.83
N PRO A 218 18.96 26.78 9.50
CA PRO A 218 19.70 27.87 8.90
C PRO A 218 18.90 29.14 9.15
N THR A 219 19.33 29.90 10.16
CA THR A 219 18.93 31.29 10.37
C THR A 219 19.15 31.96 9.02
N ALA A 220 18.05 32.40 8.40
CA ALA A 220 18.10 33.15 7.17
C ALA A 220 19.18 34.23 7.33
N ALA A 221 20.25 34.11 6.52
CA ALA A 221 21.35 35.04 6.58
C ALA A 221 20.78 36.46 6.45
N PRO A 222 21.16 37.40 7.34
CA PRO A 222 20.71 38.77 7.23
C PRO A 222 21.05 39.27 5.83
N ALA A 223 20.02 39.73 5.11
CA ALA A 223 20.17 40.27 3.76
C ALA A 223 21.28 41.30 3.77
N THR A 224 22.34 41.05 3.00
CA THR A 224 23.39 42.02 2.74
C THR A 224 22.73 43.27 2.14
N PRO A 225 23.00 44.48 2.67
CA PRO A 225 22.52 45.70 2.06
C PRO A 225 23.08 45.78 0.63
N SER A 226 22.18 45.86 -0.33
CA SER A 226 22.49 46.03 -1.75
C SER A 226 23.28 47.32 -1.95
N VAL A 227 24.54 47.18 -2.37
CA VAL A 227 25.38 48.29 -2.83
C VAL A 227 24.70 48.93 -4.06
N PRO A 228 24.55 50.26 -4.12
CA PRO A 228 23.99 50.95 -5.28
C PRO A 228 24.83 50.66 -6.53
N ALA A 229 24.16 50.24 -7.60
CA ALA A 229 24.76 49.94 -8.89
C ALA A 229 25.47 51.18 -9.46
N ALA A 230 26.78 51.05 -9.70
CA ALA A 230 27.55 52.00 -10.50
C ALA A 230 27.07 51.97 -11.96
N ALA A 231 26.99 53.15 -12.56
CA ALA A 231 26.51 53.38 -13.91
C ALA A 231 27.31 52.59 -14.97
N PRO A 232 26.66 52.09 -16.03
CA PRO A 232 27.33 51.34 -17.08
C PRO A 232 28.18 52.24 -17.98
N GLU A 233 29.47 51.92 -18.06
CA GLU A 233 30.43 52.45 -19.02
C GLU A 233 30.13 51.90 -20.43
N ALA A 234 30.20 52.77 -21.43
CA ALA A 234 29.73 52.53 -22.79
C ALA A 234 30.56 51.45 -23.54
N ALA A 235 29.85 50.49 -24.16
CA ALA A 235 30.44 49.46 -24.99
C ALA A 235 30.81 50.00 -26.39
N PRO A 236 31.99 49.64 -26.95
CA PRO A 236 32.34 49.96 -28.33
C PRO A 236 31.67 49.03 -29.35
N ALA A 237 31.35 49.62 -30.50
CA ALA A 237 30.60 49.04 -31.62
C ALA A 237 31.25 47.78 -32.21
N SER A 238 30.42 46.78 -32.52
CA SER A 238 30.81 45.58 -33.28
C SER A 238 30.58 45.76 -34.79
N PRO A 239 31.44 45.19 -35.64
CA PRO A 239 31.37 45.33 -37.10
C PRO A 239 30.33 44.43 -37.77
N THR A 240 29.76 44.98 -38.84
CA THR A 240 28.74 44.46 -39.75
C THR A 240 29.07 43.10 -40.36
N GLN A 241 28.17 42.12 -40.21
CA GLN A 241 28.21 40.84 -40.93
C GLN A 241 27.50 40.95 -42.30
N PRO A 242 28.06 40.38 -43.38
CA PRO A 242 27.43 40.38 -44.70
C PRO A 242 26.35 39.29 -44.88
N ALA A 243 25.37 39.61 -45.72
CA ALA A 243 24.15 38.87 -45.98
C ALA A 243 24.36 37.50 -46.67
N PRO A 244 23.57 36.46 -46.31
CA PRO A 244 23.57 35.18 -47.03
C PRO A 244 22.64 35.20 -48.27
N ALA A 245 23.16 34.62 -49.35
CA ALA A 245 22.53 34.48 -50.66
C ALA A 245 21.44 33.39 -50.67
N SER A 246 20.38 33.65 -51.44
CA SER A 246 19.24 32.76 -51.68
C SER A 246 19.52 31.74 -52.78
N SER A 247 19.29 30.46 -52.49
CA SER A 247 18.94 29.41 -53.44
C SER A 247 17.86 28.56 -52.77
N GLY A 248 16.72 28.22 -53.37
CA GLY A 248 16.41 27.97 -54.76
C GLY A 248 15.76 26.58 -54.80
N SER A 249 14.47 26.51 -54.48
CA SER A 249 13.67 25.28 -54.50
C SER A 249 13.11 25.06 -55.91
N GLY A 250 13.45 23.92 -56.51
CA GLY A 250 12.93 23.48 -57.79
C GLY A 250 12.54 22.00 -57.71
N ARG A 251 11.21 21.78 -57.78
CA ARG A 251 10.44 20.57 -58.16
C ARG A 251 10.56 19.31 -57.33
#